data_AF-A0A1Y3URA4-F1
#
_entry.id   AF-A0A1Y3URA4-F1
#
_cell.length_a   1.000
_cell.length_b   1.000
_cell.length_c   1.000
_cell.angle_alpha   90.00
_cell.angle_beta   90.00
_cell.angle_gamma   90.00
#
_symmetry.space_group_name_H-M   'P 1'
#
loop_
_entity.id
_entity.type
_entity.pdbx_description
1 polymer ?
#
loop_
_entity_poly.entity_id
_entity_poly.type
_entity_poly.pdbx_seq_one_letter_code
_entity_poly.pdbx_strand_id
1 'polypeptide(L)'
;MAPDGTETPEVVMLPDGRLFRIERVESRRRVGDGYAFSVLIGSHVTTLWKELCGWSGPRWFVVLRHERRVPRAERTGADHAAA
;
A
#
# COMPACT_ATOMS: atom_id res chain seq x y z
N MET A 1 -1.04 -9.29 21.31
CA MET A 1 -1.98 -10.03 20.45
C MET A 1 -1.76 -9.63 19.01
N ALA A 2 -1.90 -10.55 18.05
CA ALA A 2 -1.95 -10.19 16.64
C ALA A 2 -3.32 -9.54 16.33
N PRO A 3 -3.39 -8.52 15.47
CA PRO A 3 -4.63 -7.98 14.95
C PRO A 3 -5.53 -9.10 14.44
N ASP A 4 -6.78 -9.16 14.90
CA ASP A 4 -7.81 -10.05 14.34
C ASP A 4 -8.48 -9.42 13.09
N GLY A 5 -8.28 -8.12 12.86
CA GLY A 5 -8.88 -7.35 11.78
C GLY A 5 -10.12 -6.57 12.19
N THR A 6 -10.66 -6.79 13.40
CA THR A 6 -11.77 -6.00 13.96
C THR A 6 -11.34 -4.56 14.30
N GLU A 7 -10.05 -4.36 14.51
CA GLU A 7 -9.43 -3.05 14.72
C GLU A 7 -9.19 -2.24 13.42
N THR A 8 -9.51 -2.81 12.25
CA THR A 8 -9.34 -2.11 10.98
C THR A 8 -10.32 -0.93 10.94
N PRO A 9 -9.87 0.29 10.62
CA PRO A 9 -10.77 1.43 10.48
C PRO A 9 -11.84 1.15 9.42
N GLU A 10 -13.07 1.62 9.66
CA GLU A 10 -14.17 1.50 8.69
C GLU A 10 -13.96 2.40 7.47
N VAL A 11 -13.24 3.51 7.65
CA VAL A 11 -13.04 4.55 6.64
C VAL A 11 -11.59 5.01 6.62
N VAL A 12 -11.06 5.23 5.41
CA VAL A 12 -9.78 5.89 5.15
C VAL A 12 -10.05 7.29 4.62
N MET A 13 -9.46 8.30 5.25
CA MET A 13 -9.43 9.66 4.73
C MET A 13 -8.12 9.90 3.97
N LEU A 14 -8.21 10.44 2.76
CA LEU A 14 -7.06 10.91 2.00
C LEU A 14 -6.69 12.34 2.39
N PRO A 15 -5.45 12.80 2.12
CA PRO A 15 -5.02 14.16 2.44
C PRO A 15 -5.84 15.28 1.77
N ASP A 16 -6.52 14.96 0.66
CA ASP A 16 -7.43 15.90 -0.04
C ASP A 16 -8.85 15.95 0.57
N GLY A 17 -9.07 15.27 1.70
CA GLY A 17 -10.34 15.23 2.42
C GLY A 17 -11.32 14.18 1.92
N ARG A 18 -11.01 13.43 0.86
CA ARG A 18 -11.89 12.36 0.39
C ARG A 18 -11.93 11.19 1.38
N LEU A 19 -13.12 10.67 1.62
CA LEU A 19 -13.38 9.53 2.50
C LEU A 19 -13.69 8.28 1.67
N PHE A 20 -13.05 7.17 2.02
CA PHE A 20 -13.22 5.89 1.37
C PHE A 20 -13.58 4.84 2.41
N ARG A 21 -14.77 4.24 2.26
CA ARG A 21 -15.19 3.15 3.13
C ARG A 21 -14.45 1.87 2.74
N ILE A 22 -13.93 1.17 3.75
CA ILE A 22 -13.40 -0.18 3.57
C ILE A 22 -14.59 -1.13 3.57
N GLU A 23 -14.79 -1.84 2.46
CA GLU A 23 -15.87 -2.80 2.31
C GLU A 23 -15.50 -4.16 2.89
N ARG A 24 -14.25 -4.56 2.71
CA ARG A 24 -13.76 -5.87 3.15
C ARG A 24 -12.25 -5.87 3.36
N VAL A 25 -11.81 -6.61 4.38
CA VAL A 25 -10.41 -7.05 4.51
C VAL A 25 -10.27 -8.41 3.85
N GLU A 26 -9.43 -8.50 2.82
CA GLU A 26 -9.22 -9.73 2.06
C GLU A 26 -8.13 -10.61 2.67
N SER A 27 -7.04 -9.99 3.12
CA SER A 27 -5.94 -10.71 3.73
C SER A 27 -5.14 -9.80 4.66
N ARG A 28 -4.31 -10.42 5.50
CA ARG A 28 -3.38 -9.73 6.39
C ARG A 28 -2.05 -10.46 6.44
N ARG A 29 -0.98 -9.70 6.64
CA ARG A 29 0.38 -10.24 6.76
C ARG A 29 1.18 -9.43 7.77
N ARG A 30 1.94 -10.10 8.64
CA ARG A 30 2.95 -9.45 9.49
C ARG A 30 4.10 -8.97 8.62
N VAL A 31 4.51 -7.70 8.77
CA VAL A 31 5.66 -7.12 8.06
C VAL A 31 6.48 -6.32 9.06
N GLY A 32 7.67 -6.83 9.41
CA GLY A 32 8.52 -6.25 10.45
C GLY A 32 7.75 -6.06 11.76
N ASP A 33 7.75 -4.82 12.27
CA ASP A 33 7.04 -4.44 13.49
C ASP A 33 5.55 -4.11 13.27
N GLY A 34 5.05 -4.21 12.04
CA GLY A 34 3.68 -3.87 11.67
C GLY A 34 2.90 -4.99 10.98
N TYR A 35 1.78 -4.62 10.39
CA TYR A 35 0.90 -5.46 9.59
C TYR A 35 0.50 -4.74 8.31
N ALA A 36 0.44 -5.49 7.22
CA ALA A 36 -0.15 -5.07 5.95
C ALA A 36 -1.50 -5.78 5.78
N PHE A 37 -2.53 -5.03 5.44
CA PHE A 37 -3.88 -5.52 5.19
C PHE A 37 -4.26 -5.21 3.75
N SER A 38 -4.64 -6.23 2.99
CA SER A 38 -5.29 -6.02 1.69
C SER A 38 -6.75 -5.70 1.94
N VAL A 39 -7.21 -4.54 1.48
CA VAL A 39 -8.56 -4.04 1.71
C VAL A 39 -9.23 -3.69 0.38
N LEU A 40 -10.52 -3.98 0.28
CA LEU A 40 -11.37 -3.61 -0.85
C LEU A 40 -12.08 -2.29 -0.55
N ILE A 41 -12.00 -1.35 -1.48
CA ILE A 41 -12.69 -0.06 -1.47
C ILE A 41 -13.37 0.10 -2.82
N GLY A 42 -14.70 0.03 -2.86
CA GLY A 42 -15.44 -0.06 -4.12
C GLY A 42 -14.94 -1.27 -4.93
N SER A 43 -14.49 -1.03 -6.15
CA SER A 43 -13.91 -2.06 -7.03
C SER A 43 -12.39 -2.20 -6.94
N HIS A 44 -11.72 -1.49 -6.02
CA HIS A 44 -10.25 -1.42 -5.98
C HIS A 44 -9.69 -2.09 -4.72
N VAL A 45 -8.71 -2.96 -4.92
CA VAL A 45 -7.92 -3.56 -3.82
C VAL A 45 -6.69 -2.69 -3.56
N THR A 46 -6.48 -2.32 -2.30
CA THR A 46 -5.32 -1.53 -1.86
C THR A 46 -4.72 -2.10 -0.58
N THR A 47 -3.60 -1.53 -0.13
CA THR A 47 -2.91 -1.96 1.10
C THR A 47 -2.98 -0.90 2.18
N LEU A 48 -3.60 -1.26 3.30
CA LEU A 48 -3.61 -0.51 4.54
C LEU A 48 -2.54 -1.05 5.49
N TRP A 49 -1.75 -0.16 6.08
CA TRP A 49 -0.64 -0.52 6.97
C TRP A 49 -0.96 -0.13 8.40
N LYS A 50 -0.65 -1.04 9.32
CA LYS A 50 -0.63 -0.79 10.76
C LYS A 50 0.79 -0.92 11.28
N GLU A 51 1.35 0.17 11.77
CA GLU A 51 2.61 0.15 12.51
C GLU A 51 2.30 -0.01 14.00
N LEU A 52 2.97 -0.94 14.68
CA LEU A 52 2.80 -1.11 16.13
C LEU A 52 3.85 -0.37 16.95
N CYS A 53 5.02 -0.13 16.36
CA CYS A 53 6.17 0.47 17.01
C CYS A 53 6.56 1.73 16.24
N GLY A 54 6.36 2.89 16.83
CA GLY A 54 6.69 4.19 16.26
C GLY A 54 6.79 5.26 17.35
N TRP A 55 7.41 6.40 17.05
CA TRP A 55 7.65 7.48 18.02
C TRP A 55 6.38 8.00 18.70
N SER A 56 5.22 7.83 18.06
CA SER A 56 3.90 8.24 18.56
C SER A 56 2.97 7.07 18.90
N GLY A 57 3.49 5.84 19.01
CA GLY A 57 2.69 4.63 19.26
C GLY A 57 2.03 4.05 18.00
N PRO A 58 1.09 3.10 18.16
CA PRO A 58 0.46 2.41 17.03
C PRO A 58 -0.34 3.34 16.13
N ARG A 59 -0.20 3.21 14.80
CA ARG A 59 -0.92 4.05 13.82
C ARG A 59 -1.26 3.31 12.55
N TRP A 60 -2.32 3.79 11.89
CA TRP A 60 -2.78 3.34 10.58
C TRP A 60 -2.35 4.33 9.50
N PHE A 61 -1.89 3.82 8.35
CA PHE A 61 -1.63 4.64 7.17
C PHE A 61 -1.83 3.84 5.88
N VAL A 62 -2.21 4.53 4.81
CA VAL A 62 -2.32 3.92 3.48
C VAL A 62 -1.12 4.33 2.66
N VAL A 63 -0.47 3.36 2.01
CA VAL A 63 0.63 3.63 1.08
C VAL A 63 0.03 3.70 -0.33
N LEU A 64 -0.21 4.93 -0.80
CA LEU A 64 -0.57 5.18 -2.18
C LEU A 64 0.70 5.06 -3.04
N ARG A 65 0.94 3.89 -3.64
CA ARG A 65 1.98 3.77 -4.66
C ARG A 65 1.51 4.48 -5.92
N HIS A 66 1.99 5.69 -6.17
CA HIS A 66 1.99 6.24 -7.52
C HIS A 66 2.91 5.36 -8.37
N GLU A 67 2.35 4.51 -9.24
CA GLU A 67 3.14 4.01 -10.36
C GLU A 67 3.50 5.20 -11.24
N ARG A 68 4.65 5.84 -10.98
CA ARG A 68 5.36 6.48 -12.08
C ARG A 68 5.84 5.35 -12.98
N ARG A 69 5.03 5.00 -13.98
CA ARG A 69 5.53 4.26 -15.15
C ARG A 69 6.65 5.12 -15.74
N VAL A 70 7.89 4.81 -15.38
CA VAL A 70 9.06 5.30 -16.11
C VAL A 70 8.99 4.60 -17.47
N PRO A 71 8.84 5.31 -18.60
CA PRO A 71 8.94 4.67 -19.90
C PRO A 71 10.29 3.98 -19.97
N ARG A 72 10.28 2.67 -20.24
CA ARG A 72 11.49 1.91 -20.53
C ARG A 72 12.11 2.55 -21.76
N ALA A 73 13.18 3.32 -21.59
CA ALA A 73 13.97 3.82 -22.71
C ALA A 73 14.39 2.59 -23.53
N GLU A 74 13.93 2.55 -24.78
CA GLU A 74 14.36 1.56 -25.75
C GLU A 74 15.88 1.68 -25.88
N ARG A 75 16.57 0.63 -25.47
CA ARG A 75 18.02 0.51 -25.62
C ARG A 75 18.29 0.12 -27.07
N THR A 76 18.11 1.06 -28.00
CA THR A 76 18.57 0.92 -29.38
C THR A 76 20.07 1.26 -29.40
N GLY A 77 20.88 0.35 -28.89
CA GLY A 77 22.32 0.36 -29.09
C GLY A 77 22.62 -0.60 -30.24
N ALA A 78 22.66 -0.05 -31.45
CA ALA A 78 23.06 -0.75 -32.66
C ALA A 78 24.46 -1.36 -32.48
N ASP A 79 24.62 -2.55 -33.09
CA ASP A 79 25.88 -3.23 -33.30
C ASP A 79 27.01 -2.26 -33.67
N HIS A 80 28.12 -2.35 -32.93
CA HIS A 80 29.43 -1.98 -33.45
C HIS A 80 30.23 -3.27 -33.61
N ALA A 81 30.02 -3.91 -34.75
CA ALA A 81 31.03 -4.75 -35.37
C ALA A 81 32.12 -3.82 -35.94
N ALA A 82 33.26 -3.73 -35.25
CA ALA A 82 34.53 -3.29 -35.82
C ALA A 82 35.66 -3.57 -34.82
N ALA A 83 36.37 -4.69 -35.02
CA ALA A 83 37.84 -4.83 -34.97
C ALA A 83 38.21 -6.31 -35.09
#